data_AF-A0A4S4KEN2-F1
#
_entry.id   AF-A0A4S4KEN2-F1
#
_cell.length_a   1.000
_cell.length_b   1.000
_cell.length_c   1.000
_cell.angle_alpha   90.00
_cell.angle_beta   90.00
_cell.angle_gamma   90.00
#
_symmetry.space_group_name_H-M   'P 1'
#
loop_
_entity.id
_entity.type
_entity.pdbx_description
1 polymer ?
#
loop_
_entity_poly.entity_id
_entity_poly.type
_entity_poly.pdbx_seq_one_letter_code
_entity_poly.pdbx_strand_id
1 'polypeptide(L)' 'MYKPAIVILDDWIALLSISTRYVFDRIREIAIEEISRQVLDPVKKITLANKYNIPQWLHPAYADLCKTP' A
#
# COMPACT_ATOMS: atom_id res chain seq x y z
N MET A 1 26.82 -1.32 8.71
CA MET A 1 25.91 -0.39 7.98
C MET A 1 24.94 -1.24 7.19
N TYR A 2 23.70 -1.40 7.67
CA TYR A 2 22.67 -2.15 6.94
C TYR A 2 22.23 -1.29 5.76
N LYS A 3 22.80 -1.55 4.58
CA LYS A 3 22.25 -1.08 3.31
C LYS A 3 21.03 -1.95 3.06
N PRO A 4 19.80 -1.42 3.06
CA PRO A 4 18.69 -2.27 2.65
C PRO A 4 18.95 -2.65 1.19
N ALA A 5 18.96 -3.96 0.93
CA ALA A 5 18.72 -4.48 -0.39
C ALA A 5 17.45 -3.79 -0.92
N ILE A 6 17.43 -3.47 -2.21
CA ILE A 6 16.33 -2.81 -2.91
C ILE A 6 14.99 -3.26 -2.29
N VAL A 7 14.32 -2.37 -1.57
CA VAL A 7 13.06 -2.71 -0.89
C VAL A 7 12.00 -2.80 -1.98
N ILE A 8 11.64 -4.03 -2.34
CA ILE A 8 10.67 -4.32 -3.39
C ILE A 8 9.26 -4.14 -2.85
N LEU A 9 8.28 -3.97 -3.73
CA LEU A 9 6.87 -3.77 -3.35
C LEU A 9 6.37 -4.80 -2.31
N ASP A 10 6.81 -6.06 -2.45
CA ASP A 10 6.43 -7.13 -1.54
C ASP A 10 6.95 -6.92 -0.10
N ASP A 11 8.13 -6.33 0.06
CA ASP A 11 8.69 -5.99 1.38
C ASP A 11 7.84 -4.90 2.05
N TRP A 12 7.40 -3.91 1.29
CA TRP A 12 6.50 -2.88 1.81
C TRP A 12 5.13 -3.46 2.18
N ILE A 13 4.60 -4.40 1.40
CA ILE A 13 3.36 -5.12 1.74
C ILE A 13 3.54 -5.94 3.02
N ALA A 14 4.69 -6.59 3.20
CA ALA A 14 5.02 -7.30 4.43
C ALA A 14 5.11 -6.35 5.63
N LEU A 15 5.79 -5.21 5.48
CA LEU A 15 5.86 -4.15 6.50
C LEU A 15 4.49 -3.58 6.84
N LEU A 16 3.63 -3.34 5.85
CA LEU A 16 2.25 -2.91 6.05
C LEU A 16 1.47 -3.95 6.86
N SER A 17 1.61 -5.24 6.54
CA SER A 17 0.95 -6.33 7.27
C SER A 17 1.38 -6.37 8.74
N ILE A 18 2.69 -6.33 9.00
CA ILE A 18 3.26 -6.38 10.34
C ILE A 18 2.84 -5.14 11.14
N SER A 19 3.05 -3.95 10.58
CA SER A 19 2.72 -2.69 11.27
C SER A 19 1.22 -2.56 11.58
N THR A 20 0.34 -3.07 10.72
CA THR A 20 -1.10 -3.11 10.98
C THR A 20 -1.45 -4.07 12.12
N ARG A 21 -0.79 -5.23 12.17
CA ARG A 21 -1.04 -6.25 13.20
C ARG A 21 -0.56 -5.84 14.60
N TYR A 22 0.57 -5.15 14.66
CA TYR A 22 1.21 -4.74 15.91
C TYR A 22 0.98 -3.26 16.27
N VAL A 23 0.14 -2.56 15.50
CA VAL A 23 -0.24 -1.15 15.73
C VAL A 23 0.99 -0.22 15.76
N PHE A 24 1.90 -0.42 14.79
CA PHE A 24 3.04 0.47 14.57
C PHE A 24 2.66 1.57 13.58
N ASP A 25 1.92 2.56 14.04
CA ASP A 25 1.29 3.59 13.20
C ASP A 25 2.29 4.29 12.28
N ARG A 26 3.46 4.70 12.80
CA ARG A 26 4.48 5.38 12.00
C ARG A 26 5.05 4.51 10.88
N ILE A 27 5.25 3.22 11.13
CA ILE A 27 5.77 2.29 10.10
C ILE A 27 4.67 2.02 9.07
N ARG A 28 3.43 1.88 9.53
CA ARG A 28 2.25 1.70 8.67
C ARG A 28 2.09 2.88 7.71
N GLU A 29 2.21 4.11 8.20
CA GLU A 29 2.14 5.32 7.36
C GLU A 29 3.20 5.32 6.26
N ILE A 30 4.46 5.03 6.60
CA ILE A 30 5.56 4.95 5.64
C ILE A 30 5.29 3.87 4.59
N ALA A 31 4.85 2.68 5.02
CA ALA A 31 4.53 1.59 4.10
C ALA A 31 3.37 1.96 3.16
N ILE A 32 2.33 2.63 3.65
CA ILE A 32 1.23 3.14 2.83
C ILE A 32 1.77 4.13 1.78
N GLU A 33 2.62 5.08 2.19
CA GLU A 33 3.14 6.08 1.25
C GLU A 33 3.97 5.44 0.13
N GLU A 34 4.86 4.51 0.47
CA GLU A 34 5.73 3.83 -0.49
C GLU A 34 4.95 2.89 -1.43
N ILE A 35 3.97 2.14 -0.90
CA ILE A 35 3.10 1.29 -1.73
C ILE A 35 2.26 2.15 -2.68
N SER A 36 1.72 3.27 -2.21
CA SER A 36 0.89 4.15 -3.06
C SER A 36 1.68 4.77 -4.22
N ARG A 37 2.99 4.95 -4.07
CA ARG A 37 3.90 5.42 -5.13
C ARG A 37 4.22 4.34 -6.17
N GLN A 38 4.20 3.07 -5.77
CA GLN A 38 4.59 1.95 -6.64
C GLN A 38 3.40 1.22 -7.29
N VAL A 39 2.25 1.15 -6.62
CA VAL A 39 1.05 0.45 -7.13
C VAL A 39 0.22 1.39 -8.01
N LEU A 40 0.39 1.20 -9.33
CA LEU A 40 -0.38 1.90 -10.35
C LEU A 40 -1.65 1.16 -10.77
N ASP A 41 -1.72 -0.15 -10.54
CA ASP A 41 -2.88 -0.97 -10.88
C ASP A 41 -4.05 -0.69 -9.91
N PRO A 42 -5.20 -0.18 -10.39
CA PRO A 42 -6.32 0.18 -9.53
C PRO A 42 -6.91 -1.01 -8.77
N VAL A 43 -6.95 -2.19 -9.39
CA VAL A 43 -7.53 -3.41 -8.78
C VAL A 43 -6.68 -3.88 -7.59
N LYS A 44 -5.36 -3.95 -7.75
CA LYS A 44 -4.41 -4.23 -6.65
C LYS A 44 -4.52 -3.19 -5.55
N LYS A 45 -4.66 -1.91 -5.91
CA LYS A 45 -4.80 -0.82 -4.93
C LYS A 45 -6.07 -0.97 -4.08
N ILE A 46 -7.21 -1.29 -4.70
CA ILE A 46 -8.48 -1.57 -4.00
C ILE A 46 -8.35 -2.81 -3.10
N THR A 47 -7.73 -3.88 -3.61
CA THR A 47 -7.55 -5.13 -2.85
C THR A 47 -6.72 -4.90 -1.58
N LEU A 48 -5.60 -4.19 -1.70
CA LEU A 48 -4.75 -3.83 -0.56
C LEU A 48 -5.46 -2.87 0.40
N ALA A 49 -6.20 -1.90 -0.13
CA ALA A 49 -6.94 -0.93 0.66
C ALA A 49 -8.00 -1.60 1.54
N ASN A 50 -8.79 -2.52 0.98
CA ASN A 50 -9.78 -3.28 1.75
C ASN A 50 -9.11 -4.19 2.78
N LYS A 51 -8.03 -4.89 2.39
CA LYS A 51 -7.33 -5.84 3.28
C LYS A 51 -6.72 -5.17 4.51
N TYR A 52 -6.12 -3.99 4.33
CA TYR A 52 -5.40 -3.29 5.40
C TYR A 52 -6.16 -2.07 5.92
N ASN A 53 -7.44 -1.89 5.58
CA ASN A 53 -8.30 -0.77 5.98
C ASN A 53 -7.67 0.61 5.67
N ILE A 54 -7.43 0.89 4.39
CA ILE A 54 -6.83 2.13 3.87
C ILE A 54 -7.85 2.84 2.97
N PRO A 55 -8.90 3.46 3.53
CA PRO A 55 -10.02 3.99 2.75
C PRO A 55 -9.61 5.10 1.78
N GLN A 56 -8.53 5.84 2.05
CA GLN A 56 -8.02 6.92 1.19
C GLN A 56 -7.59 6.46 -0.20
N TRP A 57 -7.32 5.16 -0.39
CA TRP A 57 -6.96 4.60 -1.69
C TRP A 57 -8.16 4.20 -2.55
N LEU A 58 -9.33 3.98 -1.93
CA LEU A 58 -10.50 3.45 -2.62
C LEU A 58 -11.05 4.46 -3.62
N HIS A 59 -11.28 5.69 -3.20
CA HIS A 59 -11.85 6.73 -4.06
C HIS A 59 -11.04 6.98 -5.34
N PRO A 60 -9.72 7.23 -5.30
CA PRO A 60 -8.95 7.41 -6.52
C PRO A 60 -8.90 6.14 -7.37
N ALA A 61 -8.77 4.96 -6.77
CA ALA A 61 -8.70 3.71 -7.52
C ALA A 61 -10.01 3.35 -8.23
N TYR A 62 -11.17 3.59 -7.61
CA TYR A 62 -12.47 3.43 -8.28
C TYR A 62 -12.64 4.44 -9.42
N ALA A 63 -12.20 5.69 -9.22
CA ALA A 63 -12.25 6.69 -10.29
C ALA A 63 -11.38 6.29 -11.49
N ASP A 64 -10.22 5.67 -11.25
CA ASP A 64 -9.35 5.17 -12.31
C ASP A 64 -9.96 3.97 -13.04
N LEU A 65 -10.61 3.04 -12.31
CA LEU A 65 -11.36 1.93 -12.92
C LEU A 65 -12.51 2.40 -13.82
N CYS A 66 -13.25 3.43 -13.40
CA CYS A 66 -14.35 3.94 -14.21
C CYS A 66 -13.88 4.68 -15.48
N LYS A 67 -12.60 5.08 -15.54
CA LYS A 67 -12.01 5.76 -16.71
C LYS A 67 -11.36 4.81 -17.70
N THR A 68 -11.09 3.56 -17.34
CA THR A 68 -10.57 2.56 -18.28
C THR A 68 -11.72 2.12 -19.21
N PRO A 69 -11.64 2.40 -20.52
CA PRO A 69 -12.69 2.05 -21.49
C PRO A 69 -12.82 0.54 -21.73
#